data_AF-A0A838TFP3-F1
#
_entry.id   AF-A0A838TFP3-F1
#
_cell.length_a   1.000
_cell.length_b   1.000
_cell.length_c   1.000
_cell.angle_alpha   90.00
_cell.angle_beta   90.00
_cell.angle_gamma   90.00
#
_symmetry.space_group_name_H-M   'P 1'
#
loop_
_entity.id
_entity.type
_entity.pdbx_description
1 polymer ?
#
loop_
_entity_poly.entity_id
_entity_poly.type
_entity_poly.pdbx_seq_one_letter_code
_entity_poly.pdbx_strand_id
1 'polypeptide(L)'
;ITHFEEKPEKPETTLTGIALYYFAPETLELFTTYIAAGNNPDQPGRFIQWLHTRRPVKTYQLKGTWYDIGSKETLEEANKLFANL
;
A
#
# COMPACT_ATOMS: atom_id res chain seq x y z
N ILE A 1 -12.68 -2.11 -2.85
CA ILE A 1 -12.32 -3.25 -1.98
C ILE A 1 -13.36 -3.37 -0.89
N THR A 2 -13.64 -4.60 -0.46
CA THR A 2 -14.58 -4.91 0.64
C THR A 2 -13.86 -5.38 1.90
N HIS A 3 -12.58 -5.76 1.77
CA HIS A 3 -11.67 -6.13 2.84
C HIS A 3 -10.25 -5.68 2.46
N PHE A 4 -9.47 -5.26 3.45
CA PHE A 4 -8.05 -4.93 3.32
C PHE A 4 -7.38 -5.09 4.69
N GLU A 5 -6.23 -5.75 4.70
CA GLU A 5 -5.43 -5.95 5.91
C GLU A 5 -3.96 -5.65 5.62
N GLU A 6 -3.34 -4.80 6.45
CA GLU A 6 -1.93 -4.45 6.34
C GLU A 6 -1.07 -5.54 6.99
N LYS A 7 -0.25 -6.21 6.17
CA LYS A 7 0.73 -7.22 6.60
C LYS A 7 0.15 -8.33 7.50
N PRO A 8 -0.91 -9.03 7.06
CA PRO A 8 -1.42 -10.18 7.81
C PRO A 8 -0.39 -11.30 7.88
N GLU A 9 -0.36 -12.02 9.01
CA GLU A 9 0.44 -13.24 9.13
C GLU A 9 -0.03 -14.35 8.18
N LYS A 10 -1.34 -14.39 7.89
CA LYS A 10 -1.99 -15.37 7.01
C LYS A 10 -2.90 -14.64 6.01
N PRO A 11 -2.39 -14.21 4.85
CA PRO A 11 -3.18 -13.51 3.85
C PRO A 11 -4.33 -14.37 3.31
N GLU A 12 -5.53 -13.79 3.17
CA GLU A 12 -6.68 -14.47 2.57
C GLU A 12 -6.52 -14.71 1.05
N THR A 13 -5.70 -13.88 0.39
CA THR A 13 -5.48 -13.93 -1.07
C THR A 13 -4.03 -13.63 -1.44
N THR A 14 -3.68 -13.81 -2.71
CA THR A 14 -2.38 -13.45 -3.29
C THR A 14 -2.31 -12.01 -3.79
N LEU A 15 -3.39 -11.22 -3.65
CA LEU A 15 -3.40 -9.81 -4.06
C LEU A 15 -2.75 -8.96 -2.97
N THR A 16 -1.74 -8.18 -3.36
CA THR A 16 -1.06 -7.25 -2.46
C THR A 16 -1.26 -5.80 -2.88
N GLY A 17 -1.41 -4.92 -1.89
CA GLY A 17 -1.38 -3.48 -2.09
C GLY A 17 0.05 -3.01 -2.22
N ILE A 18 0.34 -2.28 -3.30
CA ILE A 18 1.61 -1.57 -3.45
C ILE A 18 1.39 -0.17 -2.90
N ALA A 19 2.41 0.45 -2.29
CA ALA A 19 2.33 1.79 -1.70
C ALA A 19 2.19 2.93 -2.73
N LEU A 20 1.36 2.73 -3.76
CA LEU A 20 0.99 3.68 -4.79
C LEU A 20 -0.48 4.06 -4.57
N TYR A 21 -0.69 5.29 -4.11
CA TYR A 21 -2.01 5.79 -3.75
C TYR A 21 -2.38 7.03 -4.56
N TYR A 22 -3.66 7.16 -4.86
CA TYR A 22 -4.25 8.38 -5.41
C TYR A 22 -5.39 8.81 -4.49
N PHE A 23 -5.19 9.92 -3.79
CA PHE A 23 -6.16 10.45 -2.83
C PHE A 23 -6.87 11.68 -3.40
N ALA A 24 -8.20 11.66 -3.37
CA ALA A 24 -8.98 12.88 -3.57
C ALA A 24 -8.74 13.86 -2.40
N PRO A 25 -8.79 15.19 -2.62
CA PRO A 25 -8.51 16.18 -1.58
C PRO A 25 -9.30 15.97 -0.28
N GLU A 26 -10.56 15.55 -0.38
CA GLU A 26 -11.45 15.31 0.77
C GLU A 26 -11.02 14.08 1.60
N THR A 27 -10.14 13.23 1.07
CA THR A 27 -9.56 12.10 1.83
C THR A 27 -8.47 12.57 2.79
N LEU A 28 -7.85 13.73 2.53
CA LEU A 28 -6.75 14.22 3.37
C LEU A 28 -7.24 14.61 4.76
N GLU A 29 -8.45 15.15 4.89
CA GLU A 29 -9.07 15.45 6.20
C GLU A 29 -9.28 14.18 7.04
N LEU A 30 -9.55 13.04 6.39
CA LEU A 30 -9.67 11.75 7.05
C LEU A 30 -8.32 11.24 7.53
N PHE A 31 -7.22 11.57 6.86
CA PHE A 31 -5.88 11.27 7.35
C PHE A 31 -5.57 12.06 8.63
N THR A 32 -5.91 13.35 8.68
CA THR A 32 -5.79 14.14 9.92
C THR A 32 -6.61 13.52 11.06
N THR A 33 -7.83 13.08 10.76
CA THR A 33 -8.70 12.39 11.74
C THR A 33 -8.06 11.08 12.23
N TYR A 34 -7.49 10.29 11.32
CA TYR A 34 -6.81 9.04 11.63
C TYR A 34 -5.64 9.27 12.61
N ILE A 35 -4.81 10.29 12.36
CA ILE A 35 -3.67 10.64 13.23
C ILE A 35 -4.15 11.17 14.58
N ALA A 36 -5.13 12.07 14.60
CA ALA A 36 -5.67 12.64 15.84
C ALA A 36 -6.28 11.58 16.77
N ALA A 37 -6.79 10.49 16.21
CA ALA A 37 -7.29 9.34 16.96
C ALA A 37 -6.18 8.42 17.52
N GLY A 38 -4.90 8.77 17.37
CA GLY A 38 -3.77 8.02 17.89
C GLY A 38 -3.45 6.74 17.11
N ASN A 39 -3.95 6.61 15.88
CA ASN A 39 -3.61 5.46 15.05
C ASN A 39 -2.15 5.52 14.56
N ASN A 40 -1.59 4.38 14.21
CA ASN A 40 -0.18 4.27 13.80
C ASN A 40 0.09 5.08 12.53
N PRO A 41 0.98 6.11 12.57
CA PRO A 41 1.37 6.88 11.39
C PRO A 41 2.35 6.12 10.48
N ASP A 42 3.01 5.09 11.00
CA ASP A 42 3.90 4.20 10.27
C ASP A 42 3.10 3.08 9.58
N GLN A 43 3.64 2.55 8.47
CA GLN A 43 2.99 1.59 7.57
C GLN A 43 1.74 2.16 6.87
N PRO A 44 1.89 2.72 5.64
CA PRO A 44 0.82 3.47 5.00
C PRO A 44 -0.46 2.66 4.73
N GLY A 45 -0.36 1.33 4.56
CA GLY A 45 -1.54 0.51 4.37
C GLY A 45 -2.45 0.42 5.60
N ARG A 46 -1.98 0.77 6.81
CA ARG A 46 -2.85 0.89 8.00
C ARG A 46 -3.90 1.98 7.83
N PHE A 47 -3.56 3.08 7.16
CA PHE A 47 -4.54 4.10 6.82
C PHE A 47 -5.58 3.56 5.83
N ILE A 48 -5.18 2.77 4.83
CA ILE A 48 -6.11 2.15 3.86
C ILE A 48 -7.03 1.13 4.54
N GLN A 49 -6.50 0.31 5.44
CA GLN A 49 -7.26 -0.60 6.30
C GLN A 49 -8.30 0.17 7.12
N TRP A 50 -7.95 1.31 7.69
CA TRP A 50 -8.91 2.15 8.42
C TRP A 50 -9.93 2.84 7.49
N LEU A 51 -9.47 3.33 6.34
CA LEU A 51 -10.24 4.15 5.39
C LEU A 51 -11.33 3.35 4.66
N HIS A 52 -11.04 2.12 4.22
CA HIS A 52 -11.98 1.35 3.39
C HIS A 52 -13.31 1.01 4.09
N THR A 53 -13.31 1.02 5.43
CA THR A 53 -14.50 0.82 6.26
C THR A 53 -15.39 2.07 6.35
N ARG A 54 -14.88 3.24 5.94
CA ARG A 54 -15.53 4.56 6.09
C ARG A 54 -15.86 5.22 4.76
N ARG A 55 -15.03 5.01 3.73
CA ARG A 55 -15.27 5.48 2.37
C ARG A 55 -14.96 4.40 1.35
N PRO A 56 -15.64 4.40 0.18
CA PRO A 56 -15.30 3.50 -0.90
C PRO A 56 -13.85 3.69 -1.35
N VAL A 57 -13.02 2.66 -1.14
CA VAL A 57 -11.67 2.60 -1.73
C VAL A 57 -11.74 1.71 -2.96
N LYS A 58 -11.32 2.25 -4.10
CA LYS A 58 -11.21 1.53 -5.37
C LYS A 58 -9.75 1.15 -5.61
N THR A 59 -9.52 0.04 -6.30
CA THR A 59 -8.19 -0.44 -6.65
C THR A 59 -8.05 -0.47 -8.16
N TYR A 60 -6.80 -0.37 -8.60
CA TYR A 60 -6.42 -0.57 -9.99
C TYR A 60 -5.31 -1.62 -10.03
N GLN A 61 -5.51 -2.65 -10.84
CA GLN A 61 -4.50 -3.70 -10.98
C GLN A 61 -3.44 -3.25 -11.99
N LEU A 62 -2.22 -3.05 -11.50
CA LEU A 62 -1.09 -2.75 -12.37
C LEU A 62 -0.78 -3.94 -13.28
N LYS A 63 -0.32 -3.63 -14.50
CA LYS A 63 0.18 -4.61 -15.46
C LYS A 63 1.71 -4.57 -15.45
N GLY A 64 2.34 -5.69 -15.76
CA GLY A 64 3.80 -5.83 -15.79
C GLY A 64 4.38 -6.25 -14.43
N THR A 65 5.70 -6.21 -14.34
CA THR A 65 6.45 -6.62 -13.14
C THR A 65 6.76 -5.41 -12.28
N TRP A 66 6.45 -5.50 -10.99
CA TRP A 66 6.85 -4.52 -9.99
C TRP A 66 8.05 -5.05 -9.20
N TYR A 67 9.12 -4.26 -9.10
CA TYR A 67 10.29 -4.58 -8.28
C TYR A 67 10.24 -3.75 -7.00
N ASP A 68 10.08 -4.42 -5.86
CA ASP A 68 10.22 -3.79 -4.56
C ASP A 68 11.70 -3.67 -4.21
N ILE A 69 12.25 -2.46 -4.31
CA ILE A 69 13.66 -2.15 -4.05
C ILE A 69 13.87 -1.53 -2.66
N GLY A 70 12.98 -1.83 -1.71
CA GLY A 70 13.05 -1.28 -0.36
C GLY A 70 14.23 -1.80 0.49
N SER A 71 14.93 -2.85 0.06
CA SER A 71 16.12 -3.39 0.72
C SER A 71 17.36 -3.28 -0.18
N LYS A 72 18.55 -3.37 0.42
CA LYS A 72 19.80 -3.36 -0.35
C LYS A 72 19.88 -4.56 -1.30
N GLU A 73 19.50 -5.73 -0.82
CA GLU A 73 19.53 -6.99 -1.55
C GLU A 73 18.58 -6.93 -2.75
N THR A 74 17.34 -6.51 -2.53
CA THR A 74 16.32 -6.39 -3.58
C THR A 74 16.66 -5.32 -4.62
N LEU A 75 17.30 -4.22 -4.21
CA LEU A 75 17.86 -3.23 -5.13
C LEU A 75 19.00 -3.79 -5.98
N GLU A 76 19.93 -4.55 -5.39
CA GLU A 76 21.03 -5.19 -6.13
C GLU A 76 20.52 -6.24 -7.13
N GLU A 77 19.50 -7.01 -6.77
CA GLU A 77 18.82 -7.95 -7.66
C GLU A 77 18.19 -7.24 -8.87
N ALA A 78 17.43 -6.17 -8.61
CA ALA A 78 16.86 -5.36 -9.68
C ALA A 78 17.97 -4.81 -10.60
N ASN A 79 19.03 -4.22 -10.05
CA ASN A 79 20.14 -3.69 -10.85
C ASN A 79 20.79 -4.75 -11.76
N LYS A 80 21.01 -5.97 -11.28
CA LYS A 80 21.56 -7.06 -12.10
C LYS A 80 20.64 -7.45 -13.25
N LEU A 81 19.33 -7.46 -13.01
CA LEU A 81 18.34 -7.75 -14.03
C LEU A 81 18.32 -6.67 -15.11
N PHE A 82 18.34 -5.39 -14.72
CA PHE A 82 18.25 -4.25 -15.62
C PHE A 82 19.58 -3.90 -16.31
N ALA A 83 20.73 -4.38 -15.81
CA ALA A 83 22.02 -4.15 -16.45
C ALA A 83 22.17 -4.85 -17.81
N ASN A 84 21.35 -5.87 -18.10
CA ASN A 84 21.40 -6.67 -19.34
C ASN A 84 20.14 -6.53 -20.22
N LEU A 85 19.29 -5.54 -19.92
CA LEU A 85 18.12 -5.15 -20.70
C LEU A 85 18.48 -4.04 -21.68
#